data_AF-A0A8S2XCE9-F1
#
_entry.id   AF-A0A8S2XCE9-F1
#
_cell.length_a   1.000
_cell.length_b   1.000
_cell.length_c   1.000
_cell.angle_alpha   90.00
_cell.angle_beta   90.00
_cell.angle_gamma   90.00
#
_symmetry.space_group_name_H-M   'P 1'
#
loop_
_entity.id
_entity.type
_entity.pdbx_description
1 polymer ?
#
loop_
_entity_poly.entity_id
_entity_poly.type
_entity_poly.pdbx_seq_one_letter_code
_entity_poly.pdbx_strand_id
1 'polypeptide(L)'
;LAVGSSKRGEDSLSHHVDPKIGVYVIDRFTYYVLEFLEKLKQDSLKTIEDFFNCCPRHLCISTVTWRTDLFQKRDYRQTLLTDFIGNVRRIKILNFNDKQLDREYNCFKNTTNEEERKNSVIERRQFVYVQQLPL
;
A
#
# COMPACT_ATOMS: atom_id res chain seq x y z
N LEU A 1 -5.85 8.37 -7.16
CA LEU A 1 -5.70 9.50 -6.22
C LEU A 1 -4.24 9.91 -6.20
N ALA A 2 -3.95 11.20 -6.15
CA ALA A 2 -2.59 11.70 -5.94
C ALA A 2 -2.64 12.94 -5.04
N VAL A 3 -1.59 13.14 -4.25
CA VAL A 3 -1.40 14.31 -3.38
C VAL A 3 -0.02 14.90 -3.65
N GLY A 4 0.05 16.24 -3.71
CA GLY A 4 1.28 17.01 -3.79
C GLY A 4 1.44 17.92 -2.57
N SER A 5 2.66 18.03 -2.07
CA SER A 5 3.02 18.85 -0.90
C SER A 5 2.92 20.35 -1.15
N SER A 6 2.97 20.80 -2.40
CA SER A 6 2.84 22.20 -2.80
C SER A 6 2.09 22.32 -4.13
N LYS A 7 1.57 23.52 -4.39
CA LYS A 7 0.99 23.87 -5.69
C LYS A 7 2.14 24.17 -6.66
N ARG A 8 1.88 23.99 -7.96
CA ARG A 8 2.82 24.45 -9.00
C ARG A 8 3.14 25.94 -8.80
N GLY A 9 4.43 26.25 -8.71
CA GLY A 9 4.94 27.60 -8.43
C GLY A 9 5.18 27.89 -6.95
N GLU A 10 4.94 26.93 -6.05
CA GLU A 10 5.32 26.99 -4.65
C GLU A 10 6.33 25.89 -4.33
N ASP A 11 7.26 26.20 -3.44
CA ASP A 11 8.23 25.23 -2.93
C ASP A 11 7.65 24.42 -1.77
N SER A 12 8.06 23.16 -1.67
CA SER A 12 7.92 22.39 -0.44
C SER A 12 9.05 22.75 0.51
N LEU A 13 8.73 23.08 1.77
CA LEU A 13 9.71 23.55 2.75
C LEU A 13 10.04 22.50 3.82
N SER A 14 11.24 22.63 4.39
CA SER A 14 11.71 21.83 5.52
C SER A 14 11.07 22.25 6.86
N HIS A 15 11.00 21.32 7.82
CA HIS A 15 10.39 21.53 9.15
C HIS A 15 11.41 21.55 10.29
N HIS A 16 12.16 20.47 10.46
CA HIS A 16 13.09 20.30 11.59
C HIS A 16 14.53 20.39 11.12
N VAL A 17 15.33 21.18 11.84
CA VAL A 17 16.78 21.26 11.68
C VAL A 17 17.45 20.45 12.81
N ASP A 18 18.44 19.63 12.48
CA ASP A 18 19.34 19.03 13.46
C ASP A 18 20.57 19.94 13.61
N PRO A 19 20.75 20.64 14.75
CA PRO A 19 21.88 21.55 14.94
C PRO A 19 23.24 20.84 15.06
N LYS A 20 23.26 19.56 15.45
CA LYS A 20 24.52 18.80 15.60
C LYS A 20 25.10 18.43 14.24
N ILE A 21 24.23 18.15 13.27
CA ILE A 21 24.62 17.78 11.90
C ILE A 21 24.58 19.00 10.97
N GLY A 22 23.74 19.99 11.28
CA GLY A 22 23.57 21.21 10.48
C GLY A 22 22.65 21.05 9.27
N VAL A 23 21.78 20.04 9.27
CA VAL A 23 20.90 19.71 8.13
C VAL A 23 19.43 19.69 8.53
N TYR A 24 18.55 19.96 7.56
CA TYR A 24 17.13 19.71 7.72
C TYR A 24 16.84 18.23 7.53
N VAL A 25 16.12 17.63 8.47
CA VAL A 25 15.91 16.17 8.51
C VAL A 25 14.58 15.71 7.91
N ILE A 26 13.61 16.62 7.80
CA ILE A 26 12.28 16.29 7.29
C ILE A 26 11.57 17.51 6.70
N ASP A 27 10.78 17.26 5.66
CA ASP A 27 9.90 18.23 5.03
C ASP A 27 8.60 18.43 5.84
N ARG A 28 8.03 19.63 5.77
CA ARG A 28 6.79 19.98 6.51
C ARG A 28 5.63 19.07 6.17
N PHE A 29 5.35 18.89 4.88
CA PHE A 29 4.27 18.03 4.45
C PHE A 29 4.44 16.59 4.96
N THR A 30 5.64 16.03 4.80
CA THR A 30 5.96 14.69 5.28
C THR A 30 5.79 14.56 6.79
N TYR A 31 6.24 15.55 7.57
CA TYR A 31 6.09 15.56 9.01
C TYR A 31 4.61 15.45 9.43
N TYR A 32 3.73 16.31 8.91
CA TYR A 32 2.31 16.29 9.29
C TYR A 32 1.56 15.07 8.73
N VAL A 33 1.97 14.55 7.57
CA VAL A 33 1.47 13.27 7.07
C VAL A 33 1.82 12.15 8.04
N LEU A 34 3.07 12.04 8.48
CA LEU A 34 3.47 11.00 9.43
C LEU A 34 2.74 11.16 10.77
N GLU A 35 2.64 12.38 11.30
CA GLU A 35 1.91 12.66 12.54
C GLU A 35 0.42 12.23 12.44
N PHE A 36 -0.21 12.45 11.29
CA PHE A 36 -1.57 12.00 11.03
C PHE A 36 -1.66 10.48 10.95
N LEU A 37 -0.75 9.83 10.22
CA LEU A 37 -0.73 8.38 10.04
C LEU A 37 -0.42 7.62 11.33
N GLU A 38 0.43 8.14 12.21
CA GLU A 38 0.75 7.53 13.51
C GLU A 38 -0.49 7.40 14.42
N LYS A 39 -1.43 8.33 14.28
CA LYS A 39 -2.70 8.33 15.03
C LYS A 39 -3.74 7.37 14.41
N LEU A 40 -3.53 6.86 13.20
CA LEU A 40 -4.45 5.92 12.57
C LEU A 40 -4.38 4.54 13.23
N LYS A 41 -5.54 4.05 13.66
CA LYS A 41 -5.75 2.68 14.11
C LYS A 41 -6.50 1.88 13.05
N GLN A 42 -6.53 0.56 13.20
CA GLN A 42 -7.17 -0.35 12.23
C GLN A 42 -8.69 -0.13 12.11
N ASP A 43 -9.33 0.32 13.18
CA ASP A 43 -10.74 0.66 13.29
C ASP A 43 -11.01 2.16 13.02
N SER A 44 -10.00 2.90 12.54
CA SER A 44 -10.14 4.33 12.26
C SER A 44 -11.17 4.58 11.16
N LEU A 45 -12.06 5.54 11.42
CA LEU A 45 -13.05 6.03 10.47
C LEU A 45 -12.57 7.26 9.68
N LYS A 46 -11.26 7.56 9.74
CA LYS A 46 -10.68 8.70 9.01
C LYS A 46 -10.76 8.48 7.51
N THR A 47 -11.23 9.50 6.81
CA THR A 47 -11.44 9.44 5.36
C THR A 47 -10.22 9.93 4.60
N ILE A 48 -10.23 9.77 3.27
CA ILE A 48 -9.20 10.36 2.42
C ILE A 48 -9.28 11.90 2.44
N GLU A 49 -10.46 12.49 2.63
CA GLU A 49 -10.59 13.94 2.81
C GLU A 49 -9.91 14.42 4.09
N ASP A 50 -10.03 13.68 5.20
CA ASP A 50 -9.28 13.98 6.42
C ASP A 50 -7.76 13.97 6.16
N PHE A 51 -7.30 13.01 5.37
CA PHE A 51 -5.89 12.90 4.97
C PHE A 51 -5.43 14.07 4.12
N PHE A 52 -6.23 14.54 3.16
CA PHE A 52 -5.89 15.71 2.33
C PHE A 52 -5.73 16.99 3.17
N ASN A 53 -6.47 17.08 4.27
CA ASN A 53 -6.44 18.22 5.18
C ASN A 53 -5.46 18.06 6.35
N CYS A 54 -4.61 17.02 6.36
CA CYS A 54 -3.66 16.79 7.45
C CYS A 54 -2.61 17.90 7.59
N CYS A 55 -2.33 18.64 6.51
CA CYS A 55 -1.37 19.74 6.51
C CYS A 55 -1.99 21.00 5.90
N PRO A 56 -2.71 21.82 6.70
CA PRO A 56 -3.17 23.12 6.25
C PRO A 56 -2.02 24.07 5.93
N ARG A 57 -2.30 25.09 5.11
CA ARG A 57 -1.29 26.02 4.56
C ARG A 57 -0.39 26.67 5.62
N HIS A 58 -0.91 26.96 6.81
CA HIS A 58 -0.11 27.58 7.88
C HIS A 58 0.94 26.64 8.48
N LEU A 59 0.71 25.32 8.43
CA LEU A 59 1.66 24.31 8.90
C LEU A 59 2.68 23.96 7.82
N CYS A 60 2.18 23.70 6.61
CA CYS A 60 3.00 23.33 5.45
C CYS A 60 3.80 24.50 4.87
N ILE A 61 3.32 25.73 5.05
CA ILE A 61 3.86 26.95 4.39
C ILE A 61 3.86 26.77 2.85
N SER A 62 2.97 25.91 2.37
CA SER A 62 2.70 25.61 0.98
C SER A 62 1.25 25.16 0.87
N THR A 63 0.71 25.21 -0.33
CA THR A 63 -0.66 24.79 -0.62
C THR A 63 -0.64 23.32 -1.04
N VAL A 64 -1.06 22.43 -0.15
CA VAL A 64 -1.24 21.01 -0.49
C VAL A 64 -2.32 20.89 -1.57
N THR A 65 -2.04 20.09 -2.60
CA THR A 65 -2.97 19.86 -3.71
C THR A 65 -3.22 18.38 -3.89
N TRP A 66 -4.38 18.02 -4.46
CA TRP A 66 -4.71 16.63 -4.73
C TRP A 66 -5.48 16.48 -6.03
N ARG A 67 -5.39 15.27 -6.59
CA ARG A 67 -6.04 14.86 -7.82
C ARG A 67 -6.88 13.61 -7.59
N THR A 68 -8.14 13.70 -7.99
CA THR A 68 -9.15 12.65 -7.83
C THR A 68 -9.66 12.10 -9.16
N ASP A 69 -9.11 12.56 -10.28
CA ASP A 69 -9.56 12.23 -11.65
C ASP A 69 -9.52 10.72 -11.96
N LEU A 70 -8.58 9.99 -11.37
CA LEU A 70 -8.47 8.53 -11.52
C LEU A 70 -9.26 7.73 -10.47
N PHE A 71 -10.00 8.39 -9.59
CA PHE A 71 -10.75 7.77 -8.50
C PHE A 71 -12.24 8.11 -8.59
N GLN A 72 -12.87 7.60 -9.66
CA GLN A 72 -14.23 7.99 -10.04
C GLN A 72 -15.33 7.08 -9.47
N LYS A 73 -15.00 5.82 -9.17
CA LYS A 73 -16.00 4.82 -8.73
C LYS A 73 -16.52 5.05 -7.31
N ARG A 74 -15.73 5.72 -6.46
CA ARG A 74 -16.05 5.99 -5.05
C ARG A 74 -15.79 7.46 -4.76
N ASP A 75 -16.55 7.99 -3.80
CA ASP A 75 -16.30 9.32 -3.27
C ASP A 75 -15.16 9.28 -2.23
N TYR A 76 -14.09 10.05 -2.45
CA TYR A 76 -12.96 10.12 -1.52
C TYR A 76 -13.36 10.69 -0.16
N ARG A 77 -14.44 11.48 -0.09
CA ARG A 77 -14.95 12.05 1.17
C ARG A 77 -15.54 11.00 2.10
N GLN A 78 -15.99 9.88 1.53
CA GLN A 78 -16.61 8.77 2.26
C GLN A 78 -15.69 7.54 2.32
N THR A 79 -14.64 7.52 1.49
CA THR A 79 -13.70 6.40 1.46
C THR A 79 -12.76 6.49 2.65
N LEU A 80 -12.67 5.40 3.41
CA LEU A 80 -11.77 5.31 4.55
C LEU A 80 -10.31 5.25 4.07
N LEU A 81 -9.42 5.95 4.77
CA LEU A 81 -7.99 5.89 4.46
C LEU A 81 -7.40 4.51 4.76
N THR A 82 -7.96 3.78 5.72
CA THR A 82 -7.57 2.41 6.06
C THR A 82 -7.71 1.44 4.89
N ASP A 83 -8.60 1.73 3.92
CA ASP A 83 -8.73 0.94 2.69
C ASP A 83 -7.45 0.97 1.84
N PHE A 84 -6.64 2.04 1.97
CA PHE A 84 -5.40 2.22 1.22
C PHE A 84 -4.16 1.83 2.02
N ILE A 85 -4.09 2.28 3.27
CA ILE A 85 -2.83 2.28 4.05
C ILE A 85 -2.86 1.26 5.20
N GLY A 86 -4.03 0.68 5.49
CA GLY A 86 -4.27 -0.17 6.65
C GLY A 86 -4.82 -1.55 6.32
N ASN A 87 -4.53 -2.11 5.13
CA ASN A 87 -5.08 -3.42 4.75
C ASN A 87 -4.59 -4.53 5.69
N VAL A 88 -5.43 -4.87 6.67
CA VAL A 88 -5.31 -6.10 7.45
C VAL A 88 -5.84 -7.23 6.57
N ARG A 89 -4.92 -7.97 5.94
CA ARG A 89 -5.29 -9.20 5.25
C ARG A 89 -5.91 -10.14 6.28
N ARG A 90 -7.20 -10.42 6.13
CA ARG A 90 -7.87 -11.48 6.88
C ARG A 90 -7.30 -12.82 6.42
N ILE A 91 -6.24 -13.28 7.07
CA ILE A 91 -5.70 -14.62 6.86
C ILE A 91 -6.66 -15.62 7.52
N LYS A 92 -7.26 -16.49 6.71
CA LYS A 92 -7.85 -17.71 7.23
C LYS A 92 -6.71 -18.70 7.40
N ILE A 93 -6.42 -19.07 8.65
CA ILE A 93 -5.53 -20.20 8.91
C ILE A 93 -6.27 -21.44 8.43
N LEU A 94 -5.83 -21.98 7.30
CA LEU A 94 -6.31 -23.25 6.80
C LEU A 94 -5.56 -24.33 7.58
N ASN A 95 -6.25 -25.03 8.47
CA ASN A 95 -5.73 -26.23 9.10
C ASN A 95 -5.76 -27.34 8.06
N PHE A 96 -4.69 -27.42 7.26
CA PHE A 96 -4.48 -28.56 6.38
C PHE A 96 -4.10 -29.76 7.25
N ASN A 97 -4.75 -30.90 7.03
CA ASN A 97 -4.24 -32.16 7.58
C ASN A 97 -2.89 -32.43 6.91
N ASP A 98 -1.82 -32.66 7.69
CA ASP A 98 -0.45 -32.87 7.20
C ASP A 98 -0.37 -33.90 6.05
N LYS A 99 -1.27 -34.88 6.04
CA LYS A 99 -1.42 -35.91 4.99
C LYS A 99 -1.80 -35.37 3.60
N GLN A 100 -2.28 -34.13 3.47
CA GLN A 100 -2.58 -33.49 2.18
C GLN A 100 -1.39 -32.68 1.64
N LEU A 101 -0.60 -32.06 2.53
CA LEU A 101 0.62 -31.32 2.15
C LEU A 101 1.70 -32.28 1.64
N ASP A 102 1.84 -33.46 2.25
CA ASP A 102 2.77 -34.49 1.76
C ASP A 102 2.41 -35.00 0.36
N ARG A 103 1.13 -34.98 -0.03
CA ARG A 103 0.70 -35.41 -1.37
C ARG A 103 1.09 -34.41 -2.46
N GLU A 104 0.97 -33.11 -2.18
CA GLU A 104 1.41 -32.05 -3.10
C GLU A 104 2.94 -31.95 -3.18
N TYR A 105 3.64 -32.10 -2.04
CA TYR A 105 5.11 -32.05 -2.00
C TYR A 105 5.77 -33.27 -2.65
N ASN A 106 5.19 -34.48 -2.49
CA ASN A 106 5.69 -35.70 -3.15
C ASN A 106 5.37 -35.76 -4.65
N CYS A 107 4.30 -35.12 -5.11
CA CYS A 107 4.03 -34.96 -6.54
C CYS A 107 5.14 -34.13 -7.24
N PHE A 108 5.66 -33.12 -6.55
CA PHE A 108 6.76 -32.28 -7.04
C PHE A 108 8.14 -32.96 -6.99
N LYS A 109 8.38 -33.90 -6.06
CA LYS A 109 9.64 -34.65 -5.98
C LYS A 109 9.68 -35.86 -6.91
N ASN A 110 8.54 -36.49 -7.20
CA ASN A 110 8.49 -37.63 -8.13
C ASN A 110 8.67 -37.22 -9.60
N THR A 111 8.78 -35.93 -9.89
CA THR A 111 9.03 -35.39 -11.24
C THR A 111 10.51 -35.04 -11.52
N THR A 112 11.41 -35.31 -10.58
CA THR A 112 12.86 -35.32 -10.83
C THR A 112 13.39 -36.75 -10.85
N ASN A 113 12.85 -37.58 -11.75
CA ASN A 113 13.65 -38.61 -12.39
C ASN A 113 13.99 -38.08 -13.77
N GLU A 114 15.22 -37.58 -13.87
CA GLU A 114 15.92 -37.32 -15.12
C GLU A 114 15.90 -38.62 -15.93
N GLU A 115 15.08 -38.70 -16.99
CA GLU A 115 15.50 -39.25 -18.30
C GLU A 115 14.38 -39.38 -19.34
N GLU A 116 13.09 -39.35 -18.99
CA GLU A 116 12.05 -39.61 -19.99
C GLU A 116 10.93 -38.57 -20.00
N ARG A 117 11.09 -37.51 -20.81
CA ARG A 117 10.00 -36.83 -21.56
C ARG A 117 10.53 -35.77 -22.53
N LYS A 118 11.39 -36.20 -23.46
CA LYS A 118 11.31 -35.62 -24.81
C LYS A 118 9.94 -36.00 -25.36
N ASN A 119 9.14 -35.02 -25.75
CA ASN A 119 7.80 -35.13 -26.36
C ASN A 119 6.64 -35.44 -25.39
N SER A 120 6.07 -34.41 -24.76
CA SER A 120 4.64 -34.11 -24.88
C SER A 120 4.25 -32.91 -24.02
N VAL A 121 3.74 -31.89 -24.72
CA VAL A 121 2.84 -30.84 -24.24
C VAL A 121 3.42 -29.89 -23.17
N ILE A 122 3.76 -28.69 -23.66
CA ILE A 122 3.80 -27.47 -22.88
C ILE A 122 2.38 -27.26 -22.31
N GLU A 123 2.06 -27.88 -21.18
CA GLU A 123 0.94 -27.43 -20.37
C GLU A 123 1.37 -26.09 -19.77
N ARG A 124 0.86 -25.02 -20.39
CA ARG A 124 0.91 -23.67 -19.83
C ARG A 124 0.50 -23.78 -18.38
N ARG A 125 1.45 -23.65 -17.45
CA ARG A 125 1.14 -23.46 -16.03
C ARG A 125 0.34 -22.17 -15.96
N GLN A 126 -0.97 -22.31 -15.91
CA GLN A 126 -1.87 -21.19 -15.81
C GLN A 126 -1.76 -20.70 -14.38
N PHE A 127 -0.92 -19.69 -14.17
CA PHE A 127 -0.83 -19.00 -12.90
C PHE A 127 -2.20 -18.39 -12.60
N VAL A 128 -2.93 -18.97 -11.65
CA VAL A 128 -4.18 -18.39 -11.15
C VAL A 128 -3.77 -17.30 -10.18
N TYR A 129 -3.76 -16.06 -10.67
CA TYR A 129 -3.61 -14.90 -9.81
C TYR A 129 -4.83 -14.81 -8.90
N VAL A 130 -4.60 -14.69 -7.59
CA VAL A 130 -5.65 -14.40 -6.63
C VAL A 130 -6.29 -13.09 -7.05
N GLN A 131 -7.62 -13.11 -7.21
CA GLN A 131 -8.38 -11.95 -7.64
C GLN A 131 -8.12 -10.81 -6.64
N GLN A 132 -7.41 -9.77 -7.07
CA GLN A 132 -7.29 -8.55 -6.28
C GLN A 132 -8.71 -8.04 -6.03
N LEU A 133 -9.03 -7.84 -4.75
CA LEU A 133 -10.32 -7.30 -4.33
C LEU A 133 -10.63 -6.04 -5.13
N PRO A 134 -11.89 -5.84 -5.56
CA PRO A 134 -12.24 -4.71 -6.40
C PRO A 134 -11.89 -3.40 -5.69
N LEU A 135 -11.00 -2.63 -6.31
CA LEU A 135 -10.82 -1.20 -6.07
C LEU A 135 -12.17 -0.49 -6.18
#